data_AF-J9E0V7-F1
#
_entry.id   AF-J9E0V7-F1
#
_cell.length_a   1.000
_cell.length_b   1.000
_cell.length_c   1.000
_cell.angle_alpha   90.00
_cell.angle_beta   90.00
_cell.angle_gamma   90.00
#
_symmetry.space_group_name_H-M   'P 1'
#
loop_
_entity.id
_entity.type
_entity.pdbx_description
1 polymer ?
#
loop_
_entity_poly.entity_id
_entity_poly.type
_entity_poly.pdbx_seq_one_letter_code
_entity_poly.pdbx_strand_id
1 'polypeptide(L)'
;HFHVAECESKKDFFYETEIIIVTANIYYEDSSSKRMIPSEISILKFSLNRGIYGKRHYILGFAKNGILCENNKVEAEENEQMTGLLMDCDRISANVRFDYMQVWDEIKAFTRIDSSGEKLLLLSKDWNTVVGSFDTLFMHANEKSFSRVEAHFATLEDYFMALYSTVNDVRISDAIKSDVAMEMNEQWHNAVFYDLITCDFHAELKYTEQYQARSCSLFAAHKAM
;
A
#
# COMPACT_ATOMS: atom_id res chain seq x y z
N HIS A 1 25.80 19.35 27.49
CA HIS A 1 25.10 18.15 28.02
C HIS A 1 23.61 18.08 27.66
N PHE A 2 22.91 19.16 27.30
CA PHE A 2 21.49 19.11 26.90
C PHE A 2 21.22 18.48 25.51
N HIS A 3 22.16 18.60 24.55
CA HIS A 3 21.95 18.12 23.17
C HIS A 3 22.02 16.59 22.96
N VAL A 4 22.71 15.85 23.84
CA VAL A 4 22.92 14.40 23.65
C VAL A 4 21.67 13.61 24.06
N ALA A 5 21.07 13.95 25.20
CA ALA A 5 19.84 13.30 25.68
C ALA A 5 18.64 13.55 24.76
N GLU A 6 18.56 14.73 24.11
CA GLU A 6 17.51 15.04 23.15
C GLU A 6 17.69 14.28 21.82
N CYS A 7 18.95 14.03 21.41
CA CYS A 7 19.26 13.24 20.22
C CYS A 7 18.97 11.74 20.44
N GLU A 8 19.33 11.20 21.61
CA GLU A 8 18.99 9.81 21.99
C GLU A 8 17.47 9.60 22.07
N SER A 9 16.74 10.52 22.70
CA SER A 9 15.27 10.48 22.76
C SER A 9 14.60 10.47 21.39
N LYS A 10 15.16 11.17 20.39
CA LYS A 10 14.62 11.18 19.02
C LYS A 10 14.93 9.90 18.24
N LYS A 11 16.07 9.26 18.50
CA LYS A 11 16.40 7.95 17.93
C LYS A 11 15.50 6.86 18.50
N ASP A 12 15.27 6.90 19.81
CA ASP A 12 14.37 5.98 20.49
C ASP A 12 12.93 6.12 19.97
N PHE A 13 12.48 7.36 19.73
CA PHE A 13 11.19 7.61 19.08
C PHE A 13 11.05 6.84 17.77
N PHE A 14 11.98 7.01 16.81
CA PHE A 14 11.90 6.31 15.53
C PHE A 14 12.10 4.79 15.65
N TYR A 15 12.88 4.35 16.62
CA TYR A 15 13.12 2.93 16.85
C TYR A 15 11.85 2.20 17.30
N GLU A 16 11.04 2.86 18.13
CA GLU A 16 9.80 2.32 18.70
C GLU A 16 8.54 2.63 17.88
N THR A 17 8.57 3.65 17.04
CA THR A 17 7.39 4.12 16.28
C THR A 17 6.86 3.03 15.34
N GLU A 18 5.57 2.74 15.47
CA GLU A 18 4.79 1.98 14.48
C GLU A 18 4.57 2.87 13.25
N ILE A 19 4.97 2.36 12.09
CA ILE A 19 4.51 2.87 10.81
C ILE A 19 3.58 1.88 10.15
N ILE A 20 2.63 2.42 9.38
CA ILE A 20 1.68 1.64 8.62
C ILE A 20 1.95 1.88 7.14
N ILE A 21 2.30 0.83 6.42
CA ILE A 21 2.57 0.91 4.98
C ILE A 21 1.39 0.35 4.22
N VAL A 22 1.01 1.03 3.15
CA VAL A 22 -0.12 0.69 2.31
C VAL A 22 0.29 0.65 0.85
N THR A 23 -0.19 -0.36 0.14
CA THR A 23 -0.05 -0.51 -1.30
C THR A 23 -1.37 -0.99 -1.89
N ALA A 24 -1.58 -0.74 -3.18
CA ALA A 24 -2.79 -1.15 -3.87
C ALA A 24 -2.49 -1.47 -5.33
N ASN A 25 -3.30 -2.36 -5.90
CA ASN A 25 -3.44 -2.54 -7.34
C ASN A 25 -4.84 -2.13 -7.75
N ILE A 26 -5.00 -1.72 -9.01
CA ILE A 26 -6.28 -1.30 -9.58
C ILE A 26 -6.60 -2.13 -10.81
N TYR A 27 -7.87 -2.39 -11.05
CA TYR A 27 -8.33 -2.90 -12.33
C TYR A 27 -8.21 -1.83 -13.42
N TYR A 28 -8.68 -0.61 -13.15
CA TYR A 28 -8.67 0.52 -14.08
C TYR A 28 -9.01 1.83 -13.36
N GLU A 29 -8.83 2.97 -14.04
CA GLU A 29 -9.38 4.26 -13.63
C GLU A 29 -10.72 4.49 -14.36
N ASP A 30 -11.82 4.62 -13.64
CA ASP A 30 -13.10 4.96 -14.25
C ASP A 30 -13.08 6.40 -14.76
N SER A 31 -12.83 6.56 -16.06
CA SER A 31 -12.80 7.85 -16.76
C SER A 31 -14.04 8.73 -16.54
N SER A 32 -15.20 8.16 -16.24
CA SER A 32 -16.44 8.91 -16.02
C SER A 32 -16.52 9.57 -14.64
N SER A 33 -15.92 8.94 -13.64
CA SER A 33 -15.94 9.39 -12.24
C SER A 33 -14.56 9.77 -11.71
N LYS A 34 -13.50 9.56 -12.50
CA LYS A 34 -12.07 9.66 -12.14
C LYS A 34 -11.74 8.85 -10.90
N ARG A 35 -12.32 7.66 -10.78
CA ARG A 35 -12.16 6.79 -9.61
C ARG A 35 -11.24 5.62 -9.94
N MET A 36 -10.29 5.37 -9.04
CA MET A 36 -9.46 4.17 -9.12
C MET A 36 -10.26 2.97 -8.62
N ILE A 37 -10.41 1.95 -9.46
CA ILE A 37 -11.15 0.74 -9.10
C ILE A 37 -10.18 -0.28 -8.53
N PRO A 38 -10.13 -0.50 -7.20
CA PRO A 38 -9.09 -1.34 -6.61
C PRO A 38 -9.32 -2.82 -6.88
N SER A 39 -8.25 -3.52 -7.24
CA SER A 39 -8.20 -4.99 -7.35
C SER A 39 -7.55 -5.63 -6.13
N GLU A 40 -6.60 -4.93 -5.49
CA GLU A 40 -6.00 -5.36 -4.23
C GLU A 40 -5.64 -4.19 -3.34
N ILE A 41 -5.66 -4.42 -2.02
CA ILE A 41 -5.07 -3.53 -1.02
C ILE A 41 -4.29 -4.35 -0.01
N SER A 42 -3.06 -3.92 0.28
CA SER A 42 -2.21 -4.51 1.30
C SER A 42 -1.79 -3.48 2.33
N ILE A 43 -1.74 -3.90 3.59
CA ILE A 43 -1.39 -3.05 4.73
C ILE A 43 -0.42 -3.81 5.62
N LEU A 44 0.72 -3.20 5.92
CA LEU A 44 1.74 -3.72 6.83
C LEU A 44 1.91 -2.80 8.04
N LYS A 45 2.12 -3.39 9.21
CA LYS A 45 2.60 -2.71 10.41
C LYS A 45 4.06 -3.06 10.62
N PHE A 46 4.89 -2.03 10.73
CA PHE A 46 6.33 -2.15 10.90
C PHE A 46 6.81 -1.21 12.01
N SER A 47 7.86 -1.61 12.70
CA SER A 47 8.70 -0.73 13.51
C SER A 47 10.13 -1.25 13.47
N LEU A 48 11.13 -0.38 13.61
CA LEU A 48 12.53 -0.80 13.57
C LEU A 48 12.87 -1.83 14.66
N ASN A 49 12.21 -1.74 15.83
CA ASN A 49 12.43 -2.67 16.94
C ASN A 49 11.82 -4.07 16.73
N ARG A 50 10.78 -4.22 15.91
CA ARG A 50 10.02 -5.49 15.76
C ARG A 50 10.07 -6.07 14.35
N GLY A 51 10.51 -5.30 13.37
CA GLY A 51 10.29 -5.62 11.97
C GLY A 51 8.80 -5.56 11.63
N ILE A 52 8.37 -6.37 10.66
CA ILE A 52 6.96 -6.49 10.28
C ILE A 52 6.24 -7.40 11.29
N TYR A 53 5.22 -6.89 11.97
CA TYR A 53 4.48 -7.65 13.00
C TYR A 53 2.96 -7.68 12.80
N GLY A 54 2.46 -7.01 11.77
CA GLY A 54 1.05 -7.06 11.41
C GLY A 54 0.89 -6.95 9.91
N LYS A 55 -0.04 -7.72 9.34
CA LYS A 55 -0.43 -7.60 7.94
C LYS A 55 -1.93 -7.78 7.74
N ARG A 56 -2.46 -7.08 6.74
CA ARG A 56 -3.78 -7.29 6.14
C ARG A 56 -3.62 -7.22 4.62
N HIS A 57 -4.38 -8.06 3.93
CA HIS A 57 -4.38 -8.12 2.48
C HIS A 57 -5.79 -8.46 2.02
N TYR A 58 -6.27 -7.75 1.00
CA TYR A 58 -7.60 -7.89 0.47
C TYR A 58 -7.51 -7.95 -1.05
N ILE A 59 -8.06 -9.02 -1.64
CA ILE A 59 -8.39 -9.06 -3.06
C ILE A 59 -9.84 -8.61 -3.19
N LEU A 60 -10.07 -7.58 -4.00
CA LEU A 60 -11.33 -6.85 -4.06
C LEU A 60 -12.00 -7.10 -5.41
N GLY A 61 -13.28 -7.47 -5.39
CA GLY A 61 -14.09 -7.63 -6.61
C GLY A 61 -15.07 -6.48 -6.75
N PHE A 62 -15.05 -5.75 -7.87
CA PHE A 62 -15.80 -4.49 -8.01
C PHE A 62 -17.20 -4.62 -8.63
N ALA A 63 -17.47 -5.72 -9.32
CA ALA A 63 -18.81 -6.05 -9.75
C ALA A 63 -18.95 -7.57 -9.81
N LYS A 64 -20.00 -8.11 -9.17
CA LYS A 64 -20.37 -9.53 -9.29
C LYS A 64 -20.60 -9.96 -10.75
N ASN A 65 -20.79 -9.02 -11.68
CA ASN A 65 -21.09 -9.27 -13.09
C ASN A 65 -20.06 -8.66 -14.07
N GLY A 66 -18.84 -8.34 -13.63
CA GLY A 66 -17.76 -7.87 -14.51
C GLY A 66 -17.80 -6.37 -14.89
N ILE A 67 -17.22 -6.02 -16.03
CA ILE A 67 -16.87 -4.65 -16.45
C ILE A 67 -18.04 -3.67 -16.31
N LEU A 68 -17.88 -2.66 -15.45
CA LEU A 68 -18.89 -1.60 -15.26
C LEU A 68 -18.95 -0.61 -16.43
N CYS A 69 -17.87 -0.53 -17.23
CA CYS A 69 -17.75 0.39 -18.36
C CYS A 69 -16.89 -0.22 -19.47
N GLU A 70 -17.48 -0.54 -20.63
CA GLU A 70 -16.76 -1.11 -21.78
C GLU A 70 -15.57 -0.25 -22.25
N ASN A 71 -15.61 1.06 -21.99
CA ASN A 71 -14.51 1.96 -22.35
C ASN A 71 -13.21 1.67 -21.58
N ASN A 72 -13.29 1.01 -20.41
CA ASN A 72 -12.13 0.70 -19.58
C ASN A 72 -11.71 -0.78 -19.70
N LYS A 73 -12.27 -1.51 -20.68
CA LYS A 73 -11.98 -2.92 -20.89
C LYS A 73 -10.50 -3.19 -21.18
N VAL A 74 -9.85 -2.33 -21.96
CA VAL A 74 -8.43 -2.47 -22.30
C VAL A 74 -7.56 -2.38 -21.04
N GLU A 75 -7.78 -1.36 -20.21
CA GLU A 75 -7.04 -1.18 -18.95
C GLU A 75 -7.28 -2.37 -17.99
N ALA A 76 -8.52 -2.86 -17.92
CA ALA A 76 -8.84 -4.04 -17.14
C ALA A 76 -8.11 -5.29 -17.64
N GLU A 77 -8.10 -5.55 -18.95
CA GLU A 77 -7.38 -6.67 -19.57
C GLU A 77 -5.85 -6.56 -19.37
N GLU A 78 -5.29 -5.35 -19.42
CA GLU A 78 -3.88 -5.10 -19.11
C GLU A 78 -3.56 -5.43 -17.64
N ASN A 79 -4.44 -5.04 -16.70
CA ASN A 79 -4.29 -5.43 -15.31
C ASN A 79 -4.38 -6.96 -15.12
N GLU A 80 -5.31 -7.64 -15.82
CA GLU A 80 -5.41 -9.11 -15.76
C GLU A 80 -4.12 -9.78 -16.22
N GLN A 81 -3.53 -9.30 -17.32
CA GLN A 81 -2.24 -9.81 -17.82
C GLN A 81 -1.12 -9.57 -16.80
N MET A 82 -1.14 -8.41 -16.14
CA MET A 82 -0.10 -8.00 -15.19
C MET A 82 -0.19 -8.72 -13.84
N THR A 83 -1.39 -8.91 -13.31
CA THR A 83 -1.62 -9.37 -11.93
C THR A 83 -2.21 -10.76 -11.84
N GLY A 84 -2.79 -11.29 -12.92
CA GLY A 84 -3.61 -12.51 -12.90
C GLY A 84 -4.99 -12.32 -12.26
N LEU A 85 -5.30 -11.14 -11.72
CA LEU A 85 -6.59 -10.87 -11.08
C LEU A 85 -7.64 -10.53 -12.12
N LEU A 86 -8.56 -11.46 -12.31
CA LEU A 86 -9.63 -11.35 -13.29
C LEU A 86 -10.72 -10.36 -12.85
N MET A 87 -11.35 -9.70 -13.82
CA MET A 87 -12.60 -8.97 -13.60
C MET A 87 -13.77 -9.93 -13.36
N ASP A 88 -13.77 -11.08 -14.05
CA ASP A 88 -14.69 -12.18 -13.79
C ASP A 88 -14.19 -12.99 -12.59
N CYS A 89 -14.60 -12.54 -11.40
CA CYS A 89 -14.14 -13.08 -10.12
C CYS A 89 -14.57 -14.54 -9.90
N ASP A 90 -15.59 -15.03 -10.60
CA ASP A 90 -16.05 -16.43 -10.50
C ASP A 90 -14.99 -17.43 -11.01
N ARG A 91 -13.98 -16.94 -11.73
CA ARG A 91 -12.86 -17.72 -12.26
C ARG A 91 -11.59 -17.63 -11.42
N ILE A 92 -11.59 -16.85 -10.34
CA ILE A 92 -10.44 -16.70 -9.46
C ILE A 92 -10.56 -17.71 -8.32
N SER A 93 -9.52 -18.51 -8.08
CA SER A 93 -9.44 -19.46 -6.96
C SER A 93 -9.22 -18.80 -5.59
N ALA A 94 -9.28 -17.47 -5.51
CA ALA A 94 -8.97 -16.67 -4.33
C ALA A 94 -10.24 -16.24 -3.58
N ASN A 95 -10.07 -15.85 -2.31
CA ASN A 95 -11.15 -15.25 -1.52
C ASN A 95 -11.35 -13.77 -1.90
N VAL A 96 -12.07 -13.54 -2.99
CA VAL A 96 -12.41 -12.20 -3.47
C VAL A 96 -13.51 -11.58 -2.62
N ARG A 97 -13.29 -10.36 -2.11
CA ARG A 97 -14.20 -9.63 -1.23
C ARG A 97 -14.99 -8.57 -1.99
N PHE A 98 -16.30 -8.50 -1.73
CA PHE A 98 -17.25 -7.52 -2.32
C PHE A 98 -17.92 -6.64 -1.25
N ASP A 99 -17.64 -6.91 0.02
CA ASP A 99 -18.23 -6.30 1.20
C ASP A 99 -17.43 -5.09 1.66
N TYR A 100 -17.42 -4.04 0.82
CA TYR A 100 -16.57 -2.85 1.02
C TYR A 100 -16.75 -2.12 2.34
N MET A 101 -17.98 -2.04 2.86
CA MET A 101 -18.22 -1.48 4.19
C MET A 101 -17.44 -2.24 5.28
N GLN A 102 -17.47 -3.58 5.22
CA GLN A 102 -16.79 -4.40 6.21
C GLN A 102 -15.26 -4.35 6.01
N VAL A 103 -14.77 -4.40 4.77
CA VAL A 103 -13.34 -4.22 4.48
C VAL A 103 -12.84 -2.87 5.01
N TRP A 104 -13.60 -1.80 4.80
CA TRP A 104 -13.26 -0.48 5.30
C TRP A 104 -13.21 -0.43 6.84
N ASP A 105 -14.20 -1.01 7.53
CA ASP A 105 -14.18 -1.12 8.99
C ASP A 105 -13.01 -1.98 9.51
N GLU A 106 -12.68 -3.08 8.83
CA GLU A 106 -11.51 -3.91 9.14
C GLU A 106 -10.20 -3.12 8.99
N ILE A 107 -10.08 -2.30 7.93
CA ILE A 107 -8.95 -1.40 7.72
C ILE A 107 -8.86 -0.40 8.87
N LYS A 108 -9.94 0.32 9.20
CA LYS A 108 -9.93 1.31 10.29
C LYS A 108 -9.58 0.69 11.64
N ALA A 109 -10.13 -0.48 11.95
CA ALA A 109 -9.82 -1.20 13.18
C ALA A 109 -8.35 -1.62 13.23
N PHE A 110 -7.79 -2.06 12.11
CA PHE A 110 -6.39 -2.46 12.02
C PHE A 110 -5.44 -1.26 12.11
N THR A 111 -5.73 -0.18 11.38
CA THR A 111 -4.83 0.98 11.25
C THR A 111 -5.07 2.08 12.27
N ARG A 112 -6.18 2.05 13.01
CA ARG A 112 -6.56 3.09 13.99
C ARG A 112 -6.63 4.51 13.41
N ILE A 113 -6.71 4.64 12.09
CA ILE A 113 -6.66 5.90 11.31
C ILE A 113 -7.67 6.97 11.77
N ASP A 114 -8.81 6.55 12.34
CA ASP A 114 -9.84 7.43 12.89
C ASP A 114 -9.50 8.03 14.25
N SER A 115 -8.60 7.39 15.00
CA SER A 115 -8.49 7.57 16.46
C SER A 115 -7.15 8.14 16.93
N SER A 116 -6.07 7.95 16.16
CA SER A 116 -4.71 8.25 16.63
C SER A 116 -3.94 9.25 15.76
N GLY A 117 -4.53 9.75 14.66
CA GLY A 117 -3.80 10.61 13.70
C GLY A 117 -2.66 9.88 12.99
N GLU A 118 -2.63 8.55 13.07
CA GLU A 118 -1.70 7.69 12.35
C GLU A 118 -1.77 7.96 10.85
N LYS A 119 -0.60 8.05 10.21
CA LYS A 119 -0.46 8.22 8.78
C LYS A 119 -0.24 6.88 8.11
N LEU A 120 -0.93 6.68 7.00
CA LEU A 120 -0.66 5.58 6.08
C LEU A 120 0.44 6.01 5.13
N LEU A 121 1.55 5.27 5.11
CA LEU A 121 2.72 5.55 4.31
C LEU A 121 2.68 4.76 3.01
N LEU A 122 3.04 5.41 1.91
CA LEU A 122 3.12 4.81 0.57
C LEU A 122 4.30 5.40 -0.21
N LEU A 123 4.72 4.73 -1.28
CA LEU A 123 5.72 5.28 -2.20
C LEU A 123 5.11 6.41 -3.03
N SER A 124 5.81 7.52 -3.17
CA SER A 124 5.31 8.71 -3.88
C SER A 124 4.74 8.43 -5.27
N LYS A 125 5.35 7.52 -6.03
CA LYS A 125 4.88 7.09 -7.35
C LYS A 125 3.50 6.41 -7.34
N ASP A 126 3.12 5.81 -6.22
CA ASP A 126 1.89 5.02 -6.07
C ASP A 126 0.75 5.86 -5.46
N TRP A 127 0.95 7.17 -5.28
CA TRP A 127 0.00 8.08 -4.63
C TRP A 127 -1.41 7.99 -5.21
N ASN A 128 -1.54 8.19 -6.52
CA ASN A 128 -2.85 8.21 -7.15
C ASN A 128 -3.55 6.85 -7.03
N THR A 129 -2.81 5.77 -7.23
CA THR A 129 -3.32 4.39 -7.13
C THR A 129 -3.81 4.09 -5.71
N VAL A 130 -2.97 4.32 -4.69
CA VAL A 130 -3.27 3.97 -3.30
C VAL A 130 -4.35 4.88 -2.74
N VAL A 131 -4.17 6.21 -2.82
CA VAL A 131 -5.12 7.17 -2.25
C VAL A 131 -6.47 7.08 -2.97
N GLY A 132 -6.46 6.95 -4.30
CA GLY A 132 -7.68 6.76 -5.09
C GLY A 132 -8.41 5.46 -4.75
N SER A 133 -7.67 4.36 -4.49
CA SER A 133 -8.26 3.09 -4.06
C SER A 133 -8.97 3.20 -2.72
N PHE A 134 -8.36 3.91 -1.76
CA PHE A 134 -8.97 4.16 -0.46
C PHE A 134 -10.14 5.14 -0.55
N ASP A 135 -10.09 6.14 -1.44
CA ASP A 135 -11.22 7.04 -1.70
C ASP A 135 -12.42 6.27 -2.25
N THR A 136 -12.19 5.36 -3.21
CA THR A 136 -13.22 4.47 -3.72
C THR A 136 -13.84 3.62 -2.59
N LEU A 137 -13.02 2.99 -1.74
CA LEU A 137 -13.53 2.22 -0.60
C LEU A 137 -14.36 3.07 0.37
N PHE A 138 -13.85 4.24 0.73
CA PHE A 138 -14.52 5.20 1.61
C PHE A 138 -15.90 5.61 1.05
N MET A 139 -15.96 5.92 -0.25
CA MET A 139 -17.20 6.26 -0.94
C MET A 139 -18.20 5.11 -0.94
N HIS A 140 -17.74 3.87 -1.15
CA HIS A 140 -18.59 2.68 -1.09
C HIS A 140 -19.04 2.34 0.33
N ALA A 141 -18.24 2.68 1.34
CA ALA A 141 -18.62 2.56 2.74
C ALA A 141 -19.69 3.58 3.17
N ASN A 142 -19.96 4.60 2.34
CA ASN A 142 -20.93 5.68 2.58
C ASN A 142 -20.69 6.40 3.92
N GLU A 143 -19.42 6.54 4.31
CA GLU A 143 -19.05 7.16 5.56
C GLU A 143 -19.03 8.69 5.43
N LYS A 144 -19.57 9.39 6.45
CA LYS A 144 -19.75 10.86 6.41
C LYS A 144 -18.83 11.61 7.36
N SER A 145 -18.19 10.89 8.28
CA SER A 145 -17.38 11.43 9.39
C SER A 145 -15.88 11.39 9.14
N PHE A 146 -15.44 10.70 8.10
CA PHE A 146 -14.03 10.65 7.76
C PHE A 146 -13.59 11.98 7.16
N SER A 147 -12.42 12.47 7.56
CA SER A 147 -11.85 13.67 6.95
C SER A 147 -11.47 13.40 5.49
N ARG A 148 -10.93 14.39 4.75
CA ARG A 148 -10.48 14.14 3.36
C ARG A 148 -9.50 12.97 3.38
N VAL A 149 -9.78 11.90 2.63
CA VAL A 149 -9.02 10.65 2.66
C VAL A 149 -7.52 10.90 2.51
N GLU A 150 -7.14 11.77 1.59
CA GLU A 150 -5.76 12.26 1.36
C GLU A 150 -5.04 12.74 2.63
N ALA A 151 -5.75 13.37 3.56
CA ALA A 151 -5.17 13.92 4.78
C ALA A 151 -4.64 12.85 5.73
N HIS A 152 -4.90 11.57 5.48
CA HIS A 152 -4.40 10.46 6.29
C HIS A 152 -3.17 9.78 5.68
N PHE A 153 -2.70 10.22 4.51
CA PHE A 153 -1.54 9.63 3.85
C PHE A 153 -0.31 10.53 3.95
N ALA A 154 0.86 9.90 3.87
CA ALA A 154 2.16 10.56 3.71
C ALA A 154 3.07 9.65 2.88
N THR A 155 4.18 10.20 2.36
CA THR A 155 5.11 9.40 1.56
C THR A 155 6.15 8.70 2.45
N LEU A 156 6.57 7.51 2.03
CA LEU A 156 7.69 6.80 2.66
C LEU A 156 8.98 7.60 2.51
N GLU A 157 9.16 8.28 1.38
CA GLU A 157 10.29 9.17 1.12
C GLU A 157 10.39 10.28 2.18
N ASP A 158 9.28 10.96 2.49
CA ASP A 158 9.24 11.99 3.53
C ASP A 158 9.56 11.42 4.92
N TYR A 159 9.02 10.23 5.23
CA TYR A 159 9.32 9.54 6.48
C TYR A 159 10.81 9.17 6.59
N PHE A 160 11.40 8.60 5.54
CA PHE A 160 12.82 8.23 5.52
C PHE A 160 13.74 9.45 5.60
N MET A 161 13.40 10.55 4.94
CA MET A 161 14.13 11.81 5.09
C MET A 161 14.05 12.32 6.54
N ALA A 162 12.87 12.30 7.17
CA ALA A 162 12.72 12.70 8.57
C ALA A 162 13.55 11.81 9.52
N LEU A 163 13.50 10.49 9.31
CA LEU A 163 14.31 9.51 10.04
C LEU A 163 15.81 9.79 9.86
N TYR A 164 16.27 9.89 8.62
CA TYR A 164 17.68 10.06 8.29
C TYR A 164 18.26 11.35 8.85
N SER A 165 17.56 12.48 8.67
CA SER A 165 17.99 13.77 9.23
C SER A 165 18.07 13.73 10.75
N THR A 166 17.11 13.07 11.40
CA THR A 166 17.03 13.01 12.87
C THR A 166 18.11 12.10 13.46
N VAL A 167 18.30 10.92 12.88
CA VAL A 167 19.28 9.93 13.37
C VAL A 167 20.71 10.42 13.16
N ASN A 168 20.98 11.11 12.05
CA ASN A 168 22.32 11.57 11.69
C ASN A 168 22.59 13.04 12.09
N ASP A 169 21.59 13.75 12.63
CA ASP A 169 21.66 15.19 12.95
C ASP A 169 22.16 16.04 11.77
N VAL A 170 21.60 15.78 10.58
CA VAL A 170 21.96 16.45 9.32
C VAL A 170 20.77 17.16 8.70
N ARG A 171 21.03 18.29 8.04
CA ARG A 171 20.01 18.96 7.22
C ARG A 171 19.80 18.18 5.92
N ILE A 172 18.54 18.03 5.52
CA ILE A 172 18.19 17.43 4.24
C ILE A 172 18.67 18.34 3.10
N SER A 173 19.67 17.86 2.37
CA SER A 173 20.17 18.46 1.13
C SER A 173 19.46 17.85 -0.07
N ASP A 174 19.58 18.49 -1.24
CA ASP A 174 19.01 17.94 -2.48
C ASP A 174 19.69 16.63 -2.91
N ALA A 175 20.95 16.41 -2.51
CA ALA A 175 21.63 15.14 -2.70
C ALA A 175 20.92 14.01 -1.92
N ILE A 176 20.61 14.24 -0.63
CA ILE A 176 19.90 13.26 0.19
C ILE A 176 18.50 12.98 -0.37
N LYS A 177 17.78 14.00 -0.83
CA LYS A 177 16.48 13.81 -1.49
C LYS A 177 16.60 12.92 -2.73
N SER A 178 17.61 13.18 -3.56
CA SER A 178 17.87 12.40 -4.77
C SER A 178 18.21 10.94 -4.44
N ASP A 179 19.06 10.71 -3.43
CA ASP A 179 19.45 9.37 -3.00
C ASP A 179 18.24 8.59 -2.46
N VAL A 180 17.41 9.20 -1.60
CA VAL A 180 16.19 8.57 -1.08
C VAL A 180 15.21 8.25 -2.22
N ALA A 181 15.00 9.19 -3.14
CA ALA A 181 14.10 8.97 -4.27
C ALA A 181 14.61 7.85 -5.19
N MET A 182 15.93 7.70 -5.35
CA MET A 182 16.53 6.62 -6.13
C MET A 182 16.34 5.27 -5.42
N GLU A 183 16.75 5.16 -4.16
CA GLU A 183 16.67 3.92 -3.36
C GLU A 183 15.22 3.41 -3.21
N MET A 184 14.25 4.31 -3.03
CA MET A 184 12.83 3.96 -2.92
C MET A 184 12.20 3.53 -4.24
N ASN A 185 12.83 3.88 -5.37
CA ASN A 185 12.34 3.53 -6.71
C ASN A 185 13.13 2.38 -7.37
N GLU A 186 14.32 2.05 -6.87
CA GLU A 186 15.12 0.95 -7.38
C GLU A 186 14.53 -0.42 -7.02
N GLN A 187 14.79 -1.40 -7.89
CA GLN A 187 14.41 -2.78 -7.61
C GLN A 187 15.39 -3.36 -6.61
N TRP A 188 14.97 -3.50 -5.34
CA TRP A 188 15.74 -4.20 -4.33
C TRP A 188 16.17 -5.60 -4.81
N HIS A 189 17.45 -5.72 -5.16
CA HIS A 189 18.01 -6.92 -5.80
C HIS A 189 18.07 -8.14 -4.87
N ASN A 190 17.80 -7.97 -3.57
CA ASN A 190 17.91 -9.00 -2.53
C ASN A 190 16.56 -9.54 -2.00
N ALA A 191 15.43 -9.27 -2.64
CA ALA A 191 14.13 -9.84 -2.25
C ALA A 191 14.02 -11.32 -2.66
N VAL A 192 14.72 -12.20 -1.94
CA VAL A 192 14.85 -13.66 -2.22
C VAL A 192 13.70 -14.49 -1.63
N PHE A 193 12.61 -13.89 -1.14
CA PHE A 193 11.57 -14.62 -0.39
C PHE A 193 10.15 -14.46 -0.96
N TYR A 194 9.96 -14.71 -2.25
CA TYR A 194 8.63 -14.67 -2.91
C TYR A 194 7.57 -15.46 -2.12
N ASP A 195 7.91 -16.66 -1.65
CA ASP A 195 6.98 -17.61 -1.03
C ASP A 195 6.35 -17.14 0.29
N LEU A 196 6.97 -16.16 0.97
CA LEU A 196 6.57 -15.73 2.31
C LEU A 196 5.88 -14.36 2.32
N ILE A 197 5.92 -13.63 1.20
CA ILE A 197 5.57 -12.21 1.15
C ILE A 197 4.52 -11.86 0.09
N THR A 198 4.09 -12.79 -0.75
CA THR A 198 2.89 -12.65 -1.60
C THR A 198 1.63 -13.13 -0.86
N CYS A 199 0.44 -12.84 -1.40
CA CYS A 199 -0.78 -13.49 -0.95
C CYS A 199 -0.86 -14.94 -1.47
N ASP A 200 -1.77 -15.73 -0.92
CA ASP A 200 -1.91 -17.16 -1.27
C ASP A 200 -2.17 -17.35 -2.78
N PHE A 201 -3.00 -16.50 -3.38
CA PHE A 201 -3.28 -16.53 -4.82
C PHE A 201 -2.01 -16.32 -5.66
N HIS A 202 -1.25 -15.25 -5.41
CA HIS A 202 -0.02 -14.99 -6.15
C HIS A 202 1.10 -15.99 -5.83
N ALA A 203 1.08 -16.62 -4.66
CA ALA A 203 2.02 -17.67 -4.30
C ALA A 203 1.86 -18.91 -5.20
N GLU A 204 0.61 -19.26 -5.58
CA GLU A 204 0.31 -20.36 -6.51
C GLU A 204 0.88 -20.08 -7.92
N LEU A 205 0.94 -18.81 -8.33
CA LEU A 205 1.41 -18.39 -9.65
C LEU A 205 2.94 -18.40 -9.79
N LYS A 206 3.71 -18.53 -8.71
CA LYS A 206 5.16 -18.27 -8.75
C LYS A 206 5.95 -19.19 -9.69
N TYR A 207 5.48 -20.41 -9.93
CA TYR A 207 6.21 -21.39 -10.75
C TYR A 207 5.74 -21.40 -12.20
N THR A 208 4.59 -20.79 -12.49
CA THR A 208 3.96 -20.76 -13.81
C THR A 208 4.00 -19.36 -14.42
N GLU A 209 3.71 -18.33 -13.64
CA GLU A 209 3.55 -16.94 -14.05
C GLU A 209 4.29 -16.00 -13.08
N GLN A 210 5.63 -16.08 -13.04
CA GLN A 210 6.48 -15.32 -12.11
C GLN A 210 6.25 -13.81 -12.14
N TYR A 211 5.93 -13.27 -13.32
CA TYR A 211 5.64 -11.84 -13.47
C TYR A 211 4.36 -11.46 -12.72
N GLN A 212 3.31 -12.27 -12.81
CA GLN A 212 2.06 -12.03 -12.09
C GLN A 212 2.22 -12.16 -10.58
N ALA A 213 2.99 -13.16 -10.12
CA ALA A 213 3.31 -13.31 -8.71
C ALA A 213 4.04 -12.07 -8.13
N ARG A 214 4.90 -11.43 -8.92
CA ARG A 214 5.62 -10.19 -8.56
C ARG A 214 4.73 -8.95 -8.50
N SER A 215 3.57 -8.99 -9.14
CA SER A 215 2.62 -7.89 -9.16
C SER A 215 1.73 -7.86 -7.92
N CYS A 216 1.84 -8.82 -7.00
CA CYS A 216 1.09 -8.83 -5.74
C CYS A 216 1.32 -7.54 -4.94
N SER A 217 0.24 -6.84 -4.58
CA SER A 217 0.36 -5.63 -3.74
C SER A 217 1.05 -5.91 -2.40
N LEU A 218 0.90 -7.12 -1.83
CA LEU A 218 1.56 -7.49 -0.57
C LEU A 218 3.08 -7.62 -0.76
N PHE A 219 3.51 -8.19 -1.87
CA PHE A 219 4.92 -8.23 -2.24
C PHE A 219 5.48 -6.81 -2.41
N ALA A 220 4.72 -5.91 -3.04
CA ALA A 220 5.10 -4.51 -3.17
C ALA A 220 5.25 -3.81 -1.81
N ALA A 221 4.34 -4.07 -0.85
CA ALA A 221 4.43 -3.50 0.50
C ALA A 221 5.67 -4.00 1.24
N HIS A 222 5.99 -5.30 1.11
CA HIS A 222 7.20 -5.87 1.69
C HIS A 222 8.49 -5.33 1.05
N LYS A 223 8.46 -4.99 -0.24
CA LYS A 223 9.60 -4.43 -0.96
C LYS A 223 9.84 -2.95 -0.65
N ALA A 224 8.77 -2.22 -0.30
CA ALA A 224 8.87 -0.81 0.10
C ALA A 224 9.52 -0.62 1.49
N MET A 225 9.67 -1.71 2.25
CA MET A 225 10.38 -1.78 3.53
C MET A 225 11.84 -2.15 3.36
#